data_AF-A0A1G0FY51-F1
#
_entry.id   AF-A0A1G0FY51-F1
#
_cell.length_a   1.000
_cell.length_b   1.000
_cell.length_c   1.000
_cell.angle_alpha   90.00
_cell.angle_beta   90.00
_cell.angle_gamma   90.00
#
_symmetry.space_group_name_H-M   'P 1'
#
loop_
_entity.id
_entity.type
_entity.pdbx_description
1 polymer ?
#
loop_
_entity_poly.entity_id
_entity_poly.type
_entity_poly.pdbx_seq_one_letter_code
_entity_poly.pdbx_strand_id
1 'polypeptide(L)'
;MLDESKKSIRNDVCHLEWIEHYLEVLRAVLRCAEREWLEKTPIVRMLKSTNKRVRWITREEATKLIESLSDHLKDLCQFSLATGLRKANVLALEWSRINFLGSIS
;
A
#
# COMPACT_ATOMS: atom_id res chain seq x y z
N MET A 1 -19.05 12.60 -31.23
CA MET A 1 -19.92 11.53 -30.71
C MET A 1 -19.07 10.42 -30.06
N LEU A 2 -18.24 10.75 -29.06
CA LEU A 2 -17.40 9.81 -28.28
C LEU A 2 -17.24 10.27 -26.80
N ASP A 3 -18.06 11.21 -26.33
CA ASP A 3 -17.83 11.91 -25.04
C ASP A 3 -18.72 11.42 -23.89
N GLU A 4 -19.87 10.82 -24.19
CA GLU A 4 -20.83 10.37 -23.17
C GLU A 4 -20.44 9.03 -22.51
N SER A 5 -19.66 8.19 -23.19
CA SER A 5 -19.22 6.88 -22.65
C SER A 5 -18.21 7.00 -21.50
N LYS A 6 -17.56 8.17 -21.33
CA LYS A 6 -16.50 8.38 -20.34
C LYS A 6 -17.00 8.89 -18.99
N LYS A 7 -18.23 9.41 -18.92
CA LYS A 7 -18.80 9.96 -17.68
C LYS A 7 -19.31 8.87 -16.75
N SER A 8 -19.77 7.73 -17.27
CA SER A 8 -20.40 6.68 -16.46
C SER A 8 -19.42 5.90 -15.57
N ILE A 9 -18.11 5.88 -15.89
CA ILE A 9 -17.10 5.08 -15.17
C ILE A 9 -16.53 5.86 -13.95
N ARG A 10 -16.89 7.14 -13.77
CA ARG A 10 -16.30 8.01 -12.74
C ARG A 10 -16.88 7.87 -11.33
N ASN A 11 -17.99 7.15 -11.14
CA ASN A 11 -18.72 7.18 -9.87
C ASN A 11 -18.37 6.07 -8.86
N ASP A 12 -17.57 5.07 -9.24
CA ASP A 12 -17.09 4.07 -8.29
C ASP A 12 -15.65 4.35 -7.90
N VAL A 13 -15.49 4.96 -6.72
CA VAL A 13 -14.18 5.30 -6.11
C VAL A 13 -13.27 4.07 -6.03
N CYS A 14 -13.85 2.87 -5.92
CA CYS A 14 -13.11 1.61 -5.91
C CYS A 14 -12.60 1.19 -7.29
N HIS A 15 -13.28 1.55 -8.39
CA HIS A 15 -12.93 1.10 -9.74
C HIS A 15 -11.72 1.86 -10.33
N LEU A 16 -11.48 3.10 -9.91
CA LEU A 16 -10.41 3.93 -10.47
C LEU A 16 -9.01 3.48 -10.01
N GLU A 17 -8.86 3.03 -8.77
CA GLU A 17 -7.58 2.54 -8.23
C GLU A 17 -7.10 1.26 -8.93
N TRP A 18 -8.02 0.33 -9.19
CA TRP A 18 -7.72 -0.90 -9.92
C TRP A 18 -7.30 -0.61 -11.37
N ILE A 19 -7.97 0.33 -12.04
CA ILE A 19 -7.57 0.74 -13.39
C ILE A 19 -6.17 1.38 -13.36
N GLU A 20 -5.88 2.24 -12.40
CA GLU A 20 -4.57 2.87 -12.26
C GLU A 20 -3.45 1.84 -12.14
N HIS A 21 -3.56 0.93 -11.18
CA HIS A 21 -2.57 -0.12 -10.97
C HIS A 21 -2.41 -1.01 -12.19
N TYR A 22 -3.52 -1.39 -12.84
CA TYR A 22 -3.48 -2.19 -14.05
C TYR A 22 -2.78 -1.46 -15.21
N LEU A 23 -3.04 -0.16 -15.39
CA LEU A 23 -2.36 0.66 -16.39
C LEU A 23 -0.87 0.84 -16.08
N GLU A 24 -0.48 0.92 -14.80
CA GLU A 24 0.93 0.95 -14.38
C GLU A 24 1.64 -0.35 -14.77
N VAL A 25 1.04 -1.50 -14.44
CA VAL A 25 1.58 -2.82 -14.77
C VAL A 25 1.68 -2.99 -16.29
N LEU A 26 0.60 -2.68 -17.02
CA LEU A 26 0.58 -2.76 -18.49
C LEU A 26 1.68 -1.88 -19.11
N ARG A 27 1.84 -0.65 -18.63
CA ARG A 27 2.88 0.25 -19.11
C ARG A 27 4.28 -0.28 -18.80
N ALA A 28 4.49 -0.89 -17.64
CA ALA A 28 5.78 -1.50 -17.28
C ALA A 28 6.11 -2.68 -18.21
N VAL A 29 5.13 -3.54 -18.51
CA VAL A 29 5.28 -4.66 -19.45
C VAL A 29 5.60 -4.16 -20.85
N LEU A 30 4.83 -3.20 -21.37
CA LEU A 30 5.07 -2.64 -22.71
C LEU A 30 6.44 -1.98 -22.82
N ARG A 31 6.90 -1.28 -21.76
CA ARG A 31 8.26 -0.72 -21.71
C ARG A 31 9.36 -1.77 -21.69
N CYS A 32 9.12 -2.93 -21.09
CA CYS A 32 10.05 -4.06 -21.22
C CYS A 32 10.06 -4.60 -22.66
N ALA A 33 8.88 -4.79 -23.25
CA ALA A 33 8.76 -5.27 -24.63
C ALA A 33 9.40 -4.32 -25.65
N GLU A 34 9.37 -2.99 -25.43
CA GLU A 34 10.06 -2.00 -26.28
C GLU A 34 11.58 -2.18 -26.33
N ARG A 35 12.18 -2.76 -25.29
CA ARG A 35 13.65 -2.89 -25.23
C ARG A 35 14.16 -3.97 -26.17
N GLU A 36 13.36 -4.98 -26.48
CA GLU A 36 13.82 -6.15 -27.23
C GLU A 36 12.89 -6.59 -28.36
N TRP A 37 11.58 -6.37 -28.24
CA TRP A 37 10.58 -6.99 -29.13
C TRP A 37 9.73 -5.98 -29.92
N LEU A 38 9.60 -4.74 -29.46
CA LEU A 38 8.80 -3.71 -30.12
C LEU A 38 9.67 -2.53 -30.51
N GLU A 39 9.56 -2.08 -31.77
CA GLU A 39 10.26 -0.86 -32.22
C GLU A 39 9.75 0.41 -31.52
N LYS A 40 8.47 0.42 -31.11
CA LYS A 40 7.86 1.54 -30.39
C LYS A 40 6.63 1.12 -29.59
N THR A 41 6.54 1.59 -28.34
CA THR A 41 5.41 1.32 -27.45
C THR A 41 4.28 2.36 -27.59
N PRO A 42 3.00 1.93 -27.55
CA PRO A 42 1.88 2.86 -27.49
C PRO A 42 1.85 3.67 -26.19
N ILE A 43 1.45 4.94 -26.30
CA ILE A 43 1.39 5.85 -25.14
C ILE A 43 0.15 5.52 -24.30
N VAL A 44 0.35 4.81 -23.21
CA VAL A 44 -0.67 4.56 -22.18
C VAL A 44 -0.85 5.83 -21.34
N ARG A 45 -2.05 6.42 -21.36
CA ARG A 45 -2.39 7.60 -20.53
C ARG A 45 -2.70 7.15 -19.10
N MET A 46 -1.91 7.62 -18.15
CA MET A 46 -2.15 7.36 -16.73
C MET A 46 -3.35 8.18 -16.24
N LEU A 47 -4.17 7.55 -15.40
CA LEU A 47 -5.13 8.28 -14.59
C LEU A 47 -4.38 9.00 -13.45
N LYS A 48 -4.91 10.14 -13.01
CA LYS A 48 -4.32 10.90 -11.91
C LYS A 48 -4.72 10.22 -10.61
N SER A 49 -3.76 9.53 -10.01
CA SER A 49 -3.97 8.95 -8.70
C SER A 49 -4.35 9.99 -7.68
N THR A 50 -5.44 9.73 -6.96
CA THR A 50 -5.79 10.48 -5.77
C THR A 50 -4.78 10.09 -4.71
N ASN A 51 -3.76 10.93 -4.51
CA ASN A 51 -2.74 10.69 -3.51
C ASN A 51 -3.41 10.52 -2.13
N LYS A 52 -3.51 9.28 -1.66
CA LYS A 52 -3.94 8.97 -0.29
C LYS A 52 -2.85 9.49 0.63
N ARG A 53 -3.05 10.69 1.16
CA ARG A 53 -2.15 11.26 2.16
C ARG A 53 -2.12 10.34 3.38
N VAL A 54 -1.03 9.58 3.52
CA VAL A 54 -0.73 8.87 4.75
C VAL A 54 -0.30 9.93 5.77
N ARG A 55 -1.20 10.27 6.70
CA ARG A 55 -0.88 11.17 7.81
C ARG A 55 -0.32 10.35 8.97
N TRP A 56 0.72 10.86 9.61
CA TRP A 56 1.20 10.36 10.90
C TRP A 56 0.14 10.61 11.98
N ILE A 57 -0.07 9.63 12.85
CA ILE A 57 -0.94 9.80 14.03
C ILE A 57 -0.17 10.47 15.17
N THR A 58 -0.86 11.26 15.98
CA THR A 58 -0.25 11.83 17.20
C THR A 58 -0.17 10.79 18.32
N ARG A 59 0.54 11.12 19.40
CA ARG A 59 0.67 10.21 20.54
C ARG A 59 -0.69 9.96 21.21
N GLU A 60 -1.52 11.00 21.29
CA GLU A 60 -2.86 10.95 21.88
C GLU A 60 -3.80 10.08 21.04
N GLU A 61 -3.70 10.19 19.71
CA GLU A 61 -4.45 9.35 18.78
C GLU A 61 -4.02 7.89 18.86
N ALA A 62 -2.72 7.62 19.02
CA ALA A 62 -2.21 6.27 19.23
C ALA A 62 -2.74 5.65 20.53
N THR A 63 -2.78 6.40 21.64
CA THR A 63 -3.36 5.93 22.90
C THR A 63 -4.84 5.60 22.74
N LYS A 64 -5.62 6.51 22.16
CA LYS A 64 -7.06 6.29 21.89
C LYS A 64 -7.30 5.07 21.00
N LEU A 65 -6.44 4.87 19.99
CA LEU A 65 -6.50 3.70 19.12
C LEU A 65 -6.32 2.41 19.93
N ILE A 66 -5.27 2.32 20.75
CA ILE A 66 -4.97 1.12 21.56
C ILE A 66 -6.11 0.84 22.55
N GLU A 67 -6.64 1.86 23.21
CA GLU A 67 -7.77 1.71 24.15
C GLU A 67 -9.05 1.20 23.48
N SER A 68 -9.29 1.56 22.22
CA SER A 68 -10.46 1.14 21.45
C SER A 68 -10.39 -0.28 20.89
N LEU A 69 -9.21 -0.91 20.90
CA LEU A 69 -8.99 -2.24 20.34
C LEU A 69 -9.37 -3.36 21.32
N SER A 70 -9.63 -4.56 20.77
CA SER A 70 -9.77 -5.79 21.55
C SER A 70 -8.44 -6.15 22.25
N ASP A 71 -8.52 -6.79 23.41
CA ASP A 71 -7.33 -7.05 24.25
C ASP A 71 -6.20 -7.79 23.50
N HIS A 72 -6.54 -8.76 22.67
CA HIS A 72 -5.55 -9.52 21.87
C HIS A 72 -4.85 -8.70 20.77
N LEU A 73 -5.37 -7.54 20.39
CA LEU A 73 -4.76 -6.66 19.38
C LEU A 73 -3.94 -5.53 19.99
N LYS A 74 -4.11 -5.24 21.29
CA LYS A 74 -3.44 -4.12 21.96
C LYS A 74 -1.93 -4.28 21.91
N ASP A 75 -1.42 -5.44 22.31
CA ASP A 75 0.02 -5.73 22.32
C ASP A 75 0.62 -5.68 20.91
N LEU A 76 -0.10 -6.23 19.92
CA LEU A 76 0.33 -6.22 18.53
C LEU A 76 0.39 -4.79 17.96
N CYS A 77 -0.63 -3.98 18.24
CA CYS A 77 -0.69 -2.59 17.82
C CYS A 77 0.41 -1.76 18.49
N GLN A 78 0.58 -1.90 19.80
CA GLN A 78 1.60 -1.21 20.57
C GLN A 78 3.01 -1.55 20.08
N PHE A 79 3.28 -2.84 19.87
CA PHE A 79 4.56 -3.29 19.32
C PHE A 79 4.81 -2.76 17.90
N SER A 80 3.79 -2.78 17.04
CA SER A 80 3.88 -2.24 15.68
C SER A 80 4.14 -0.72 15.68
N LEU A 81 3.51 0.03 16.58
CA LEU A 81 3.71 1.47 16.73
C LEU A 81 5.10 1.82 17.28
N ALA A 82 5.66 0.98 18.15
CA ALA A 82 6.99 1.20 18.71
C ALA A 82 8.12 0.83 17.74
N THR A 83 7.92 -0.16 16.87
CA THR A 83 8.97 -0.73 16.01
C THR A 83 8.84 -0.36 14.53
N GLY A 84 7.66 0.09 14.09
CA GLY A 84 7.36 0.34 12.68
C GLY A 84 7.18 -0.93 11.84
N LEU A 85 7.07 -2.10 12.48
CA LEU A 85 6.87 -3.36 11.75
C LEU A 85 5.48 -3.43 11.11
N ARG A 86 5.42 -4.00 9.89
CA ARG A 86 4.15 -4.30 9.23
C ARG A 86 3.45 -5.45 9.92
N LYS A 87 2.12 -5.46 9.91
CA LYS A 87 1.27 -6.53 10.48
C LYS A 87 1.80 -7.94 10.14
N ALA A 88 2.14 -8.20 8.87
CA ALA A 88 2.65 -9.50 8.44
C ALA A 88 3.97 -9.88 9.13
N ASN A 89 4.87 -8.92 9.34
CA ASN A 89 6.16 -9.16 9.99
C ASN A 89 5.99 -9.43 11.49
N VAL A 90 5.06 -8.72 12.15
CA VAL A 90 4.76 -8.95 13.57
C VAL A 90 4.12 -10.32 13.77
N LEU A 91 3.19 -10.70 12.91
CA LEU A 91 2.53 -12.01 12.98
C LEU A 91 3.46 -13.18 12.65
N ALA A 92 4.48 -12.95 11.81
CA ALA A 92 5.47 -13.96 11.44
C ALA A 92 6.75 -13.90 12.30
N LEU A 93 6.72 -13.22 13.45
CA LEU A 93 7.88 -13.08 14.31
C LEU A 93 8.15 -14.38 15.06
N GLU A 94 9.32 -14.97 14.82
CA GLU A 94 9.78 -16.19 15.49
C GLU A 94 10.65 -15.84 16.69
N TRP A 95 10.62 -16.68 17.73
CA TRP A 95 11.46 -16.53 18.93
C TRP A 95 12.97 -16.51 18.61
N SER A 96 13.39 -17.18 17.54
CA SER A 96 14.77 -17.16 17.02
C SER A 96 15.25 -15.76 16.62
N ARG A 97 14.32 -14.84 16.32
CA ARG A 97 14.59 -13.46 15.88
C ARG A 97 14.46 -12.45 17.01
N ILE A 98 14.23 -12.89 18.25
CA ILE A 98 14.07 -12.04 19.43
C ILE A 98 15.28 -12.24 20.34
N ASN A 99 16.04 -11.17 20.55
CA ASN A 99 17.15 -11.15 21.51
C ASN A 99 16.80 -10.21 22.67
N PHE A 100 16.62 -10.78 23.86
CA PHE A 100 16.32 -10.02 25.08
C PHE A 100 17.56 -9.51 25.81
N LEU A 101 18.74 -10.07 25.52
CA LEU A 101 19.95 -9.85 26.33
C LEU A 101 20.88 -8.79 25.77
N GLY A 102 20.63 -8.24 24.58
CA GLY A 102 21.47 -7.21 23.97
C GLY A 102 22.93 -7.64 23.77
N SER A 103 23.25 -8.91 23.99
CA SER A 103 24.59 -9.47 23.85
C SER A 103 24.88 -9.59 22.37
N ILE A 104 25.61 -8.61 21.85
CA ILE A 104 26.33 -8.70 20.59
C ILE A 104 27.45 -9.73 20.87
N SER A 105 27.30 -10.93 20.32
CA SER A 105 28.40 -11.89 20.15
C SER A 105 28.82 -11.88 18.69
#